data_AF-A0ABF7QEZ5-F1
#
_entry.id   AF-A0ABF7QEZ5-F1
#
_cell.length_a   1.000
_cell.length_b   1.000
_cell.length_c   1.000
_cell.angle_alpha   90.00
_cell.angle_beta   90.00
_cell.angle_gamma   90.00
#
_symmetry.space_group_name_H-M   'P 1'
#
loop_
_entity.id
_entity.type
_entity.pdbx_description
1 polymer ?
#
loop_
_entity_poly.entity_id
_entity_poly.type
_entity_poly.pdbx_seq_one_letter_code
_entity_poly.pdbx_strand_id
1 'polypeptide(L)'
;MTIDQGGMVFNLIYDAAAMKAPAAIRAGIEQAAAMLSGAITDRITVNFQVDVSGTGRGADGGPDSAWGLSYSKVHDLLSGSAAAGDRTFASLPSGSSIDGRSLITVTGAQVKLFTLYDPELKVTDDPTKPANVHLNPNDPTTDDAGIHLDADVPNPVAVALHELTHGLGRMQLAPSEDLPPIFDFYRYTAPGVRLYSTQSSTSPAAYFSLDGGKTKLADYGQTSDPADFLNTGVQGPRDPFNEFGNEKSFQFLTMVDLAQIHAIGFHTIIPGLAVAHAVGHGADLASAHPVGGLGLDAQLQSLAHPAVLHDGFHLV
;
A
#
# COMPACT_ATOMS: atom_id res chain seq x y z
N MET A 1 15.91 10.75 -10.43
CA MET A 1 15.47 11.87 -9.57
C MET A 1 15.34 11.31 -8.16
N THR A 2 16.07 11.87 -7.20
CA THR A 2 16.03 11.38 -5.81
C THR A 2 15.16 12.30 -4.97
N ILE A 3 14.16 11.72 -4.31
CA ILE A 3 13.24 12.41 -3.41
C ILE A 3 13.56 11.98 -1.99
N ASP A 4 13.89 12.97 -1.15
CA ASP A 4 14.27 12.78 0.24
C ASP A 4 13.67 13.90 1.09
N GLN A 5 12.63 13.57 1.87
CA GLN A 5 11.96 14.47 2.82
C GLN A 5 12.30 14.13 4.29
N GLY A 6 13.35 13.36 4.54
CA GLY A 6 13.78 12.94 5.88
C GLY A 6 13.29 11.56 6.34
N GLY A 7 12.36 10.94 5.61
CA GLY A 7 11.89 9.56 5.83
C GLY A 7 12.42 8.58 4.78
N MET A 8 11.58 7.76 4.15
CA MET A 8 11.99 6.87 3.06
C MET A 8 12.53 7.66 1.86
N VAL A 9 13.59 7.18 1.21
CA VAL A 9 14.15 7.78 0.00
C VAL A 9 13.57 7.09 -1.23
N PHE A 10 12.99 7.87 -2.15
CA PHE A 10 12.52 7.38 -3.44
C PHE A 10 13.50 7.80 -4.53
N ASN A 11 14.07 6.83 -5.24
CA ASN A 11 14.91 7.08 -6.40
C ASN A 11 14.11 6.77 -7.68
N LEU A 12 13.56 7.80 -8.31
CA LEU A 12 12.74 7.71 -9.52
C LEU A 12 13.63 7.70 -10.76
N ILE A 13 13.65 6.61 -11.50
CA ILE A 13 14.48 6.37 -12.67
C ILE A 13 13.60 6.51 -13.92
N TYR A 14 13.63 7.70 -14.51
CA TYR A 14 12.86 8.00 -15.72
C TYR A 14 13.55 7.48 -16.96
N ASP A 15 12.79 6.76 -17.79
CA ASP A 15 13.24 6.37 -19.11
C ASP A 15 13.18 7.55 -20.11
N ALA A 16 13.59 7.32 -21.37
CA ALA A 16 13.60 8.37 -22.37
C ALA A 16 12.20 8.81 -22.83
N ALA A 17 11.19 7.93 -22.75
CA ALA A 17 9.81 8.26 -23.10
C ALA A 17 9.17 9.15 -22.02
N ALA A 18 9.32 8.77 -20.76
CA ALA A 18 8.88 9.52 -19.60
C ALA A 18 9.53 10.91 -19.56
N MET A 19 10.78 11.01 -20.02
CA MET A 19 11.44 12.31 -20.11
C MET A 19 10.83 13.26 -21.15
N LYS A 20 10.08 12.74 -22.13
CA LYS A 20 9.36 13.51 -23.17
C LYS A 20 7.88 13.72 -22.86
N ALA A 21 7.32 12.96 -21.91
CA ALA A 21 5.94 13.09 -21.49
C ALA A 21 5.62 14.48 -20.92
N PRO A 22 4.32 14.87 -20.81
CA PRO A 22 3.94 16.16 -20.26
C PRO A 22 4.56 16.37 -18.88
N ALA A 23 5.20 17.53 -18.67
CA ALA A 23 5.95 17.81 -17.44
C ALA A 23 5.08 17.71 -16.17
N ALA A 24 3.77 17.96 -16.29
CA ALA A 24 2.81 17.81 -15.20
C ALA A 24 2.70 16.37 -14.67
N ILE A 25 2.89 15.34 -15.51
CA ILE A 25 2.85 13.95 -15.07
C ILE A 25 4.03 13.65 -14.16
N ARG A 26 5.25 13.98 -14.60
CA ARG A 26 6.47 13.82 -13.78
C ARG A 26 6.38 14.61 -12.47
N ALA A 27 5.93 15.87 -12.53
CA ALA A 27 5.74 16.68 -11.33
C ALA A 27 4.75 16.05 -10.35
N GLY A 28 3.68 15.41 -10.84
CA GLY A 28 2.73 14.68 -10.01
C GLY A 28 3.35 13.44 -9.34
N ILE A 29 4.16 12.67 -10.08
CA ILE A 29 4.90 11.51 -9.55
C ILE A 29 5.90 11.94 -8.47
N GLU A 30 6.69 12.98 -8.73
CA GLU A 30 7.66 13.52 -7.77
C GLU A 30 6.97 14.05 -6.51
N GLN A 31 5.80 14.69 -6.65
CA GLN A 31 4.99 15.16 -5.53
C GLN A 31 4.44 14.00 -4.69
N ALA A 32 3.92 12.95 -5.31
CA ALA A 32 3.46 11.75 -4.61
C ALA A 32 4.60 11.06 -3.85
N ALA A 33 5.76 10.89 -4.51
CA ALA A 33 6.97 10.36 -3.87
C ALA A 33 7.43 11.23 -2.69
N ALA A 34 7.29 12.56 -2.78
CA ALA A 34 7.62 13.45 -1.66
C ALA A 34 6.66 13.28 -0.47
N MET A 35 5.37 13.07 -0.73
CA MET A 35 4.39 12.77 0.33
C MET A 35 4.72 11.45 1.04
N LEU A 36 4.98 10.39 0.28
CA LEU A 36 5.37 9.09 0.84
C LEU A 36 6.71 9.17 1.59
N SER A 37 7.69 9.89 1.03
CA SER A 37 9.00 10.13 1.66
C SER A 37 8.89 10.84 3.01
N GLY A 38 7.93 11.77 3.16
CA GLY A 38 7.67 12.45 4.42
C GLY A 38 6.79 11.65 5.39
N ALA A 39 5.98 10.73 4.88
CA ALA A 39 5.03 9.96 5.67
C ALA A 39 5.59 8.63 6.21
N ILE A 40 6.54 8.01 5.49
CA ILE A 40 7.20 6.77 5.88
C ILE A 40 8.55 7.09 6.52
N THR A 41 8.78 6.62 7.73
CA THR A 41 9.94 6.96 8.56
C THR A 41 11.12 5.99 8.40
N ASP A 42 10.92 4.82 7.78
CA ASP A 42 12.01 3.89 7.51
C ASP A 42 13.01 4.48 6.51
N ARG A 43 14.27 4.61 6.94
CA ARG A 43 15.33 5.21 6.14
C ARG A 43 15.98 4.20 5.18
N ILE A 44 15.18 3.72 4.23
CA ILE A 44 15.61 2.90 3.09
C ILE A 44 15.54 3.69 1.79
N THR A 45 16.26 3.22 0.76
CA THR A 45 16.13 3.73 -0.61
C THR A 45 15.42 2.71 -1.46
N VAL A 46 14.29 3.09 -2.04
CA VAL A 46 13.57 2.28 -3.03
C VAL A 46 13.74 2.90 -4.41
N ASN A 47 14.27 2.11 -5.34
CA ASN A 47 14.51 2.49 -6.73
C ASN A 47 13.28 2.11 -7.56
N PHE A 48 12.67 3.11 -8.19
CA PHE A 48 11.49 2.95 -9.02
C PHE A 48 11.82 3.23 -10.48
N GLN A 49 11.60 2.27 -11.38
CA GLN A 49 11.51 2.58 -12.80
C GLN A 49 10.22 3.34 -13.06
N VAL A 50 10.32 4.41 -13.85
CA VAL A 50 9.17 5.23 -14.19
C VAL A 50 9.01 5.29 -15.69
N ASP A 51 7.95 4.66 -16.18
CA ASP A 51 7.46 4.82 -17.55
C ASP A 51 6.29 5.82 -17.58
N VAL A 52 6.31 6.70 -18.57
CA VAL A 52 5.16 7.53 -18.92
C VAL A 52 5.01 7.48 -20.42
N SER A 53 4.11 6.62 -20.86
CA SER A 53 3.85 6.33 -22.26
C SER A 53 2.37 6.01 -22.45
N GLY A 54 1.88 5.89 -23.68
CA GLY A 54 0.47 5.53 -23.89
C GLY A 54 -0.56 6.66 -23.69
N THR A 55 -1.81 6.27 -23.89
CA THR A 55 -3.02 7.08 -23.73
C THR A 55 -4.18 6.16 -23.37
N GLY A 56 -5.14 6.64 -22.58
CA GLY A 56 -6.18 5.76 -22.04
C GLY A 56 -6.45 6.02 -20.56
N ARG A 57 -5.66 6.91 -19.96
CA ARG A 57 -5.72 7.32 -18.55
C ARG A 57 -5.43 6.18 -17.56
N GLY A 58 -4.89 5.07 -18.02
CA GLY A 58 -4.51 3.94 -17.18
C GLY A 58 -3.23 4.22 -16.40
N ALA A 59 -3.01 3.41 -15.38
CA ALA A 59 -1.73 3.28 -14.70
C ALA A 59 -1.60 1.87 -14.14
N ASP A 60 -0.36 1.45 -13.96
CA ASP A 60 -0.02 0.21 -13.27
C ASP A 60 1.25 0.38 -12.44
N GLY A 61 1.35 -0.40 -11.37
CA GLY A 61 2.46 -0.33 -10.43
C GLY A 61 2.73 -1.66 -9.76
N GLY A 62 3.98 -1.92 -9.42
CA GLY A 62 4.31 -3.17 -8.75
C GLY A 62 5.79 -3.36 -8.47
N PRO A 63 6.13 -4.40 -7.70
CA PRO A 63 7.50 -4.77 -7.39
C PRO A 63 8.12 -5.48 -8.60
N ASP A 64 9.41 -5.28 -8.83
CA ASP A 64 10.12 -6.01 -9.88
C ASP A 64 10.53 -7.41 -9.42
N SER A 65 10.52 -7.63 -8.11
CA SER A 65 10.94 -8.90 -7.51
C SER A 65 10.21 -9.20 -6.19
N ALA A 66 9.96 -10.48 -5.99
CA ALA A 66 9.34 -11.02 -4.80
C ALA A 66 9.98 -12.36 -4.42
N TRP A 67 10.08 -12.64 -3.13
CA TRP A 67 10.70 -13.85 -2.58
C TRP A 67 9.87 -14.45 -1.45
N GLY A 68 10.16 -15.71 -1.11
CA GLY A 68 9.64 -16.39 0.05
C GLY A 68 10.47 -16.13 1.30
N LEU A 69 9.78 -15.82 2.41
CA LEU A 69 10.34 -15.78 3.75
C LEU A 69 9.45 -16.56 4.72
N SER A 70 10.03 -17.23 5.72
CA SER A 70 9.22 -18.01 6.66
C SER A 70 8.28 -17.10 7.44
N TYR A 71 7.06 -17.56 7.69
CA TYR A 71 6.07 -16.80 8.45
C TYR A 71 6.61 -16.37 9.82
N SER A 72 7.30 -17.27 10.54
CA SER A 72 7.91 -16.90 11.83
C SER A 72 8.89 -15.75 11.70
N LYS A 73 9.74 -15.75 10.66
CA LYS A 73 10.69 -14.65 10.45
C LYS A 73 9.97 -13.36 10.08
N VAL A 74 8.96 -13.40 9.21
CA VAL A 74 8.13 -12.23 8.89
C VAL A 74 7.43 -11.70 10.14
N HIS A 75 6.79 -12.56 10.93
CA HIS A 75 6.12 -12.20 12.17
C HIS A 75 7.08 -11.54 13.17
N ASP A 76 8.28 -12.11 13.35
CA ASP A 76 9.30 -11.57 14.26
C ASP A 76 9.82 -10.21 13.79
N LEU A 77 10.01 -10.02 12.48
CA LEU A 77 10.45 -8.74 11.90
C LEU A 77 9.37 -7.66 12.04
N LEU A 78 8.11 -7.98 11.73
CA LEU A 78 6.98 -7.06 11.88
C LEU A 78 6.76 -6.69 13.36
N SER A 79 6.64 -7.69 14.23
CA SER A 79 6.37 -7.45 15.66
C SER A 79 7.56 -6.86 16.41
N GLY A 80 8.79 -7.22 16.01
CA GLY A 80 10.02 -6.76 16.64
C GLY A 80 10.47 -5.37 16.21
N SER A 81 10.03 -4.89 15.05
CA SER A 81 10.28 -3.52 14.59
C SER A 81 9.23 -2.52 15.09
N ALA A 82 8.06 -3.01 15.50
CA ALA A 82 6.96 -2.18 15.98
C ALA A 82 7.34 -1.23 17.13
N ALA A 83 6.89 0.02 17.03
CA ALA A 83 7.10 1.01 18.09
C ALA A 83 6.39 0.63 19.40
N ALA A 84 6.87 1.14 20.53
CA ALA A 84 6.26 0.88 21.82
C ALA A 84 4.79 1.31 21.85
N GLY A 85 3.88 0.36 22.12
CA GLY A 85 2.43 0.59 22.16
C GLY A 85 1.70 0.40 20.83
N ASP A 86 2.42 0.16 19.74
CA ASP A 86 1.83 -0.28 18.48
C ASP A 86 1.20 -1.67 18.63
N ARG A 87 -0.03 -1.81 18.13
CA ARG A 87 -0.83 -3.05 18.21
C ARG A 87 -1.17 -3.61 16.83
N THR A 88 -0.65 -3.03 15.76
CA THR A 88 -0.93 -3.42 14.38
C THR A 88 -0.67 -4.90 14.12
N PHE A 89 0.37 -5.46 14.73
CA PHE A 89 0.77 -6.85 14.56
C PHE A 89 0.21 -7.79 15.64
N ALA A 90 -0.52 -7.26 16.63
CA ALA A 90 -0.94 -8.03 17.80
C ALA A 90 -1.99 -9.13 17.51
N SER A 91 -2.70 -9.05 16.38
CA SER A 91 -3.66 -10.09 15.95
C SER A 91 -3.02 -11.20 15.12
N LEU A 92 -1.72 -11.11 14.81
CA LEU A 92 -1.02 -12.14 14.05
C LEU A 92 -0.76 -13.36 14.95
N PRO A 93 -0.99 -14.60 14.47
CA PRO A 93 -0.72 -15.80 15.25
C PRO A 93 0.76 -15.93 15.62
N SER A 94 1.07 -16.10 16.91
CA SER A 94 2.41 -16.51 17.35
C SER A 94 2.62 -17.98 17.01
N GLY A 95 3.35 -18.29 15.94
CA GLY A 95 3.54 -19.67 15.46
C GLY A 95 4.42 -19.75 14.22
N SER A 96 4.49 -20.95 13.62
CA SER A 96 5.24 -21.19 12.38
C SER A 96 4.43 -21.02 11.11
N SER A 97 3.14 -20.72 11.23
CA SER A 97 2.26 -20.48 10.10
C SER A 97 1.10 -19.56 10.45
N ILE A 98 0.52 -18.96 9.40
CA ILE A 98 -0.74 -18.22 9.43
C ILE A 98 -1.74 -18.94 8.52
N ASP A 99 -2.87 -19.36 9.09
CA ASP A 99 -3.90 -20.15 8.38
C ASP A 99 -3.31 -21.32 7.56
N GLY A 100 -2.33 -22.02 8.15
CA GLY A 100 -1.65 -23.17 7.55
C GLY A 100 -0.43 -22.84 6.67
N ARG A 101 -0.17 -21.57 6.36
CA ARG A 101 0.91 -21.14 5.45
C ARG A 101 2.17 -20.76 6.20
N SER A 102 3.28 -21.41 5.87
CA SER A 102 4.57 -21.24 6.54
C SER A 102 5.57 -20.38 5.78
N LEU A 103 5.30 -20.07 4.50
CA LEU A 103 6.11 -19.20 3.66
C LEU A 103 5.24 -18.04 3.17
N ILE A 104 5.83 -16.85 3.10
CA ILE A 104 5.16 -15.58 2.85
C ILE A 104 5.91 -14.86 1.74
N THR A 105 5.17 -14.25 0.81
CA THR A 105 5.74 -13.39 -0.22
C THR A 105 6.18 -12.06 0.38
N VAL A 106 7.44 -11.68 0.13
CA VAL A 106 8.04 -10.38 0.49
C VAL A 106 8.64 -9.72 -0.75
N THR A 107 8.39 -8.42 -0.93
CA THR A 107 8.83 -7.64 -2.10
C THR A 107 10.25 -7.07 -1.94
N GLY A 108 10.84 -6.54 -3.01
CA GLY A 108 12.08 -5.73 -2.98
C GLY A 108 12.13 -4.73 -1.83
N ALA A 109 11.12 -3.85 -1.77
CA ALA A 109 11.02 -2.82 -0.74
C ALA A 109 10.91 -3.41 0.67
N GLN A 110 10.13 -4.49 0.86
CA GLN A 110 9.99 -5.16 2.16
C GLN A 110 11.27 -5.88 2.60
N VAL A 111 12.02 -6.49 1.67
CA VAL A 111 13.31 -7.11 1.98
C VAL A 111 14.33 -6.06 2.38
N LYS A 112 14.39 -4.92 1.69
CA LYS A 112 15.24 -3.78 2.10
C LYS A 112 14.87 -3.26 3.49
N LEU A 113 13.57 -3.08 3.75
CA LEU A 113 13.05 -2.71 5.06
C LEU A 113 13.51 -3.71 6.14
N PHE A 114 13.25 -5.00 5.94
CA PHE A 114 13.59 -6.01 6.93
C PHE A 114 15.10 -6.17 7.14
N THR A 115 15.90 -5.89 6.11
CA THR A 115 17.36 -5.87 6.23
C THR A 115 17.88 -4.72 7.13
N LEU A 116 17.09 -3.66 7.36
CA LEU A 116 17.43 -2.67 8.41
C LEU A 116 17.43 -3.29 9.81
N TYR A 117 16.54 -4.26 10.05
CA TYR A 117 16.31 -4.87 11.36
C TYR A 117 17.06 -6.18 11.54
N ASP A 118 17.32 -6.90 10.46
CA ASP A 118 18.15 -8.10 10.39
C ASP A 118 19.18 -7.95 9.26
N PRO A 119 20.36 -7.36 9.52
CA PRO A 119 21.38 -7.10 8.50
C PRO A 119 21.92 -8.36 7.81
N GLU A 120 21.68 -9.55 8.37
CA GLU A 120 22.09 -10.82 7.77
C GLU A 120 20.92 -11.54 7.10
N LEU A 121 19.77 -10.87 6.94
CA LEU A 121 18.58 -11.43 6.32
C LEU A 121 18.91 -11.92 4.92
N LYS A 122 18.47 -13.15 4.65
CA LYS A 122 18.48 -13.76 3.33
C LYS A 122 17.09 -14.28 3.03
N VAL A 123 16.65 -14.09 1.79
CA VAL A 123 15.39 -14.61 1.27
C VAL A 123 15.64 -15.66 0.18
N THR A 124 14.63 -16.47 -0.12
CA THR A 124 14.71 -17.53 -1.13
C THR A 124 13.54 -17.43 -2.11
N ASP A 125 13.79 -17.64 -3.40
CA ASP A 125 12.75 -17.79 -4.43
C ASP A 125 12.13 -19.20 -4.42
N ASP A 126 12.77 -20.14 -3.71
CA ASP A 126 12.39 -21.56 -3.64
C ASP A 126 12.56 -22.07 -2.20
N PRO A 127 11.50 -22.50 -1.51
CA PRO A 127 11.58 -22.98 -0.13
C PRO A 127 12.43 -24.25 0.04
N THR A 128 12.77 -24.93 -1.06
CA THR A 128 13.66 -26.10 -1.06
C THR A 128 15.13 -25.74 -1.24
N LYS A 129 15.44 -24.48 -1.60
CA LYS A 129 16.79 -23.95 -1.74
C LYS A 129 17.21 -23.13 -0.52
N PRO A 130 18.52 -23.05 -0.22
CA PRO A 130 19.01 -22.16 0.81
C PRO A 130 18.83 -20.69 0.39
N ALA A 131 18.40 -19.85 1.33
CA ALA A 131 18.27 -18.41 1.13
C ALA A 131 19.62 -17.77 0.75
N ASN A 132 19.65 -17.07 -0.39
CA ASN A 132 20.88 -16.54 -0.98
C ASN A 132 20.75 -15.10 -1.52
N VAL A 133 19.55 -14.52 -1.51
CA VAL A 133 19.33 -13.12 -1.91
C VAL A 133 19.41 -12.24 -0.68
N HIS A 134 20.20 -11.17 -0.78
CA HIS A 134 20.37 -10.15 0.25
C HIS A 134 20.31 -8.77 -0.42
N LEU A 135 19.41 -7.90 0.05
CA LEU A 135 19.28 -6.54 -0.48
C LEU A 135 19.68 -5.52 0.58
N ASN A 136 20.73 -4.76 0.29
CA ASN A 136 21.15 -3.68 1.18
C ASN A 136 20.06 -2.58 1.22
N PRO A 137 19.67 -2.07 2.41
CA PRO A 137 18.56 -1.13 2.55
C PRO A 137 18.65 0.15 1.71
N ASN A 138 19.88 0.59 1.39
CA ASN A 138 20.14 1.83 0.65
C ASN A 138 20.96 1.59 -0.61
N ASP A 139 20.90 0.40 -1.20
CA ASP A 139 21.53 0.13 -2.49
C ASP A 139 20.81 0.89 -3.61
N PRO A 140 21.48 1.85 -4.30
CA PRO A 140 20.85 2.61 -5.38
C PRO A 140 20.88 1.86 -6.71
N THR A 141 21.45 0.65 -6.76
CA THR A 141 21.67 -0.11 -8.00
C THR A 141 20.66 -1.24 -8.22
N THR A 142 19.82 -1.53 -7.24
CA THR A 142 18.75 -2.52 -7.37
C THR A 142 17.58 -1.97 -8.18
N ASP A 143 16.87 -2.88 -8.85
CA ASP A 143 15.57 -2.64 -9.50
C ASP A 143 14.51 -3.16 -8.52
N ASP A 144 13.86 -2.27 -7.76
CA ASP A 144 12.99 -2.70 -6.66
C ASP A 144 11.52 -2.77 -7.08
N ALA A 145 11.08 -1.81 -7.89
CA ALA A 145 9.70 -1.63 -8.33
C ALA A 145 9.62 -0.75 -9.59
N GLY A 146 8.46 -0.80 -10.24
CA GLY A 146 8.14 0.05 -11.39
C GLY A 146 6.75 0.66 -11.27
N ILE A 147 6.57 1.80 -11.93
CA ILE A 147 5.24 2.35 -12.24
C ILE A 147 5.17 2.76 -13.71
N HIS A 148 4.00 2.58 -14.30
CA HIS A 148 3.61 3.11 -15.60
C HIS A 148 2.39 4.00 -15.42
N LEU A 149 2.44 5.21 -15.99
CA LEU A 149 1.28 6.10 -16.07
C LEU A 149 1.05 6.49 -17.53
N ASP A 150 -0.20 6.42 -17.99
CA ASP A 150 -0.58 6.99 -19.28
C ASP A 150 -0.28 8.49 -19.33
N ALA A 151 0.15 8.99 -20.49
CA ALA A 151 0.53 10.40 -20.64
C ALA A 151 -0.64 11.39 -20.46
N ASP A 152 -1.89 10.90 -20.45
CA ASP A 152 -3.12 11.68 -20.33
C ASP A 152 -3.90 11.46 -19.01
N VAL A 153 -3.26 10.90 -17.97
CA VAL A 153 -3.91 10.76 -16.65
C VAL A 153 -4.31 12.14 -16.06
N PRO A 154 -5.55 12.30 -15.57
CA PRO A 154 -6.09 13.61 -15.20
C PRO A 154 -5.62 14.11 -13.82
N ASN A 155 -5.15 13.21 -12.94
CA ASN A 155 -4.71 13.53 -11.58
C ASN A 155 -3.43 12.73 -11.22
N PRO A 156 -2.28 13.10 -11.79
CA PRO A 156 -1.05 12.30 -11.67
C PRO A 156 -0.54 12.16 -10.23
N VAL A 157 -0.89 13.07 -9.31
CA VAL A 157 -0.51 12.93 -7.90
C VAL A 157 -1.26 11.78 -7.23
N ALA A 158 -2.59 11.73 -7.37
CA ALA A 158 -3.40 10.66 -6.77
C ALA A 158 -3.05 9.29 -7.38
N VAL A 159 -2.87 9.25 -8.71
CA VAL A 159 -2.46 8.04 -9.42
C VAL A 159 -1.07 7.58 -8.98
N ALA A 160 -0.09 8.48 -8.89
CA ALA A 160 1.23 8.08 -8.44
C ALA A 160 1.26 7.66 -6.97
N LEU A 161 0.43 8.25 -6.08
CA LEU A 161 0.28 7.75 -4.70
C LEU A 161 -0.22 6.30 -4.70
N HIS A 162 -1.17 6.00 -5.57
CA HIS A 162 -1.71 4.66 -5.76
C HIS A 162 -0.62 3.67 -6.22
N GLU A 163 0.02 3.94 -7.36
CA GLU A 163 0.96 3.00 -7.99
C GLU A 163 2.27 2.82 -7.23
N LEU A 164 2.81 3.89 -6.65
CA LEU A 164 4.04 3.78 -5.86
C LEU A 164 3.85 2.82 -4.67
N THR A 165 2.65 2.75 -4.10
CA THR A 165 2.38 1.90 -2.93
C THR A 165 2.14 0.44 -3.29
N HIS A 166 1.70 0.15 -4.52
CA HIS A 166 1.77 -1.20 -5.10
C HIS A 166 3.21 -1.71 -5.11
N GLY A 167 4.14 -0.88 -5.60
CA GLY A 167 5.58 -1.18 -5.59
C GLY A 167 6.17 -1.41 -4.19
N LEU A 168 5.59 -0.80 -3.15
CA LEU A 168 6.03 -1.03 -1.77
C LEU A 168 5.55 -2.37 -1.18
N GLY A 169 4.51 -3.00 -1.74
CA GLY A 169 3.95 -4.24 -1.20
C GLY A 169 2.43 -4.25 -1.02
N ARG A 170 1.70 -3.20 -1.43
CA ARG A 170 0.23 -3.16 -1.42
C ARG A 170 -0.35 -4.01 -2.55
N MET A 171 0.05 -5.27 -2.68
CA MET A 171 -0.35 -6.13 -3.80
C MET A 171 -1.17 -7.33 -3.37
N GLN A 172 -1.94 -7.81 -4.34
CA GLN A 172 -2.59 -9.11 -4.28
C GLN A 172 -1.82 -10.21 -5.03
N LEU A 173 -0.64 -9.92 -5.58
CA LEU A 173 0.18 -10.84 -6.37
C LEU A 173 0.86 -11.91 -5.50
N ALA A 174 0.08 -12.68 -4.75
CA ALA A 174 0.52 -13.98 -4.26
C ALA A 174 0.82 -14.85 -5.50
N PRO A 175 2.05 -15.37 -5.70
CA PRO A 175 2.34 -16.29 -6.80
C PRO A 175 1.44 -17.54 -6.75
N SER A 176 0.91 -17.85 -5.56
CA SER A 176 -0.16 -18.81 -5.31
C SER A 176 -0.85 -18.50 -3.98
N GLU A 177 -2.05 -19.05 -3.74
CA GLU A 177 -2.72 -18.90 -2.44
C GLU A 177 -1.93 -19.51 -1.27
N ASP A 178 -0.96 -20.38 -1.55
CA ASP A 178 -0.08 -21.00 -0.55
C ASP A 178 1.08 -20.07 -0.14
N LEU A 179 1.30 -18.99 -0.88
CA LEU A 179 2.38 -18.03 -0.66
C LEU A 179 1.84 -16.59 -0.62
N PRO A 180 1.01 -16.25 0.38
CA PRO A 180 0.35 -14.95 0.41
C PRO A 180 1.35 -13.82 0.66
N PRO A 181 1.09 -12.60 0.15
CA PRO A 181 1.80 -11.41 0.58
C PRO A 181 1.41 -11.03 2.02
N ILE A 182 2.24 -10.21 2.65
CA ILE A 182 1.93 -9.63 3.98
C ILE A 182 0.59 -8.90 3.98
N PHE A 183 0.23 -8.28 2.84
CA PHE A 183 -1.06 -7.62 2.63
C PHE A 183 -2.26 -8.49 3.04
N ASP A 184 -2.27 -9.76 2.66
CA ASP A 184 -3.39 -10.67 2.93
C ASP A 184 -3.54 -11.01 4.42
N PHE A 185 -2.54 -10.73 5.28
CA PHE A 185 -2.68 -10.90 6.73
C PHE A 185 -3.77 -10.00 7.31
N TYR A 186 -4.15 -8.95 6.58
CA TYR A 186 -5.08 -7.93 7.01
C TYR A 186 -6.35 -7.87 6.16
N ARG A 187 -6.55 -8.86 5.30
CA ARG A 187 -7.69 -8.99 4.40
C ARG A 187 -8.70 -9.99 4.95
N TYR A 188 -9.87 -9.51 5.36
CA TYR A 188 -10.87 -10.34 6.05
C TYR A 188 -12.22 -10.36 5.33
N THR A 189 -12.94 -11.48 5.43
CA THR A 189 -14.37 -11.59 5.04
C THR A 189 -15.29 -11.58 6.26
N ALA A 190 -14.76 -11.94 7.43
CA ALA A 190 -15.43 -11.92 8.72
C ALA A 190 -14.39 -11.88 9.85
N PRO A 191 -14.77 -11.54 11.10
CA PRO A 191 -13.86 -11.64 12.24
C PRO A 191 -13.22 -13.04 12.33
N GLY A 192 -11.88 -13.08 12.32
CA GLY A 192 -11.08 -14.30 12.36
C GLY A 192 -11.00 -15.07 11.04
N VAL A 193 -11.60 -14.57 9.95
CA VAL A 193 -11.62 -15.26 8.64
C VAL A 193 -10.92 -14.39 7.60
N ARG A 194 -9.66 -14.76 7.27
CA ARG A 194 -8.88 -14.11 6.22
C ARG A 194 -9.26 -14.60 4.82
N LEU A 195 -9.08 -13.73 3.84
CA LEU A 195 -9.15 -14.08 2.43
C LEU A 195 -7.74 -14.10 1.86
N TYR A 196 -7.33 -15.25 1.36
CA TYR A 196 -6.18 -15.40 0.48
C TYR A 196 -6.74 -15.72 -0.91
N SER A 197 -6.35 -14.97 -1.92
CA SER A 197 -6.87 -15.17 -3.27
C SER A 197 -5.86 -14.77 -4.32
N THR A 198 -5.71 -15.61 -5.34
CA THR A 198 -4.89 -15.33 -6.54
C THR A 198 -5.67 -14.67 -7.67
N GLN A 199 -6.96 -14.37 -7.48
CA GLN A 199 -7.78 -13.76 -8.53
C GLN A 199 -7.50 -12.27 -8.62
N SER A 200 -7.01 -11.80 -9.77
CA SER A 200 -6.53 -10.42 -9.97
C SER A 200 -7.54 -9.43 -10.57
N SER A 201 -8.76 -9.87 -10.93
CA SER A 201 -9.76 -8.99 -11.59
C SER A 201 -11.18 -9.12 -11.03
N THR A 202 -11.44 -10.16 -10.23
CA THR A 202 -12.72 -10.36 -9.54
C THR A 202 -12.44 -11.00 -8.21
N SER A 203 -12.87 -10.39 -7.11
CA SER A 203 -12.64 -10.92 -5.77
C SER A 203 -13.91 -10.88 -4.95
N PRO A 204 -14.14 -11.86 -4.05
CA PRO A 204 -15.25 -11.76 -3.12
C PRO A 204 -15.06 -10.55 -2.20
N ALA A 205 -16.17 -10.00 -1.70
CA ALA A 205 -16.16 -8.89 -0.78
C ALA A 205 -15.26 -9.18 0.43
N ALA A 206 -14.26 -8.33 0.65
CA ALA A 206 -13.33 -8.37 1.76
C ALA A 206 -13.05 -6.94 2.25
N TYR A 207 -12.44 -6.84 3.42
CA TYR A 207 -12.10 -5.54 4.01
C TYR A 207 -10.77 -5.56 4.74
N PHE A 208 -10.17 -4.38 4.83
CA PHE A 208 -8.97 -4.13 5.60
C PHE A 208 -9.30 -4.04 7.10
N SER A 209 -8.55 -4.76 7.92
CA SER A 209 -8.70 -4.76 9.37
C SER A 209 -7.40 -5.08 10.09
N LEU A 210 -7.11 -4.37 11.18
CA LEU A 210 -5.90 -4.54 11.99
C LEU A 210 -6.11 -5.35 13.28
N ASP A 211 -7.35 -5.73 13.60
CA ASP A 211 -7.72 -6.32 14.89
C ASP A 211 -8.34 -7.71 14.77
N GLY A 212 -7.88 -8.46 13.77
CA GLY A 212 -8.39 -9.81 13.49
C GLY A 212 -9.74 -9.80 12.79
N GLY A 213 -10.07 -8.75 12.03
CA GLY A 213 -11.35 -8.64 11.31
C GLY A 213 -12.51 -8.11 12.15
N LYS A 214 -12.28 -7.47 13.30
CA LYS A 214 -13.37 -6.95 14.14
C LYS A 214 -13.81 -5.55 13.72
N THR A 215 -12.84 -4.73 13.29
CA THR A 215 -13.07 -3.37 12.81
C THR A 215 -12.74 -3.31 11.32
N LYS A 216 -13.70 -2.85 10.52
CA LYS A 216 -13.54 -2.56 9.10
C LYS A 216 -12.97 -1.15 8.94
N LEU A 217 -11.80 -1.03 8.29
CA LEU A 217 -11.12 0.25 8.04
C LEU A 217 -11.29 0.74 6.59
N ALA A 218 -11.30 -0.18 5.62
CA ALA A 218 -11.60 0.06 4.21
C ALA A 218 -12.22 -1.19 3.59
N ASP A 219 -13.03 -1.04 2.54
CA ASP A 219 -13.52 -2.16 1.75
C ASP A 219 -12.60 -2.37 0.54
N TYR A 220 -12.24 -3.62 0.25
CA TYR A 220 -11.40 -3.95 -0.91
C TYR A 220 -12.22 -4.06 -2.20
N GLY A 221 -11.57 -3.70 -3.30
CA GLY A 221 -12.07 -3.74 -4.66
C GLY A 221 -12.51 -5.13 -5.06
N GLN A 222 -13.44 -5.17 -6.01
CA GLN A 222 -14.06 -6.42 -6.48
C GLN A 222 -14.04 -6.55 -8.01
N THR A 223 -13.62 -5.51 -8.73
CA THR A 223 -13.81 -5.40 -10.19
C THR A 223 -12.56 -4.93 -10.98
N SER A 224 -11.54 -4.39 -10.31
CA SER A 224 -10.19 -4.18 -10.87
C SER A 224 -9.17 -4.96 -10.03
N ASP A 225 -8.10 -4.32 -9.51
CA ASP A 225 -7.18 -4.93 -8.55
C ASP A 225 -7.84 -5.05 -7.15
N PRO A 226 -7.99 -6.27 -6.60
CA PRO A 226 -8.49 -6.50 -5.25
C PRO A 226 -7.56 -6.10 -4.10
N ALA A 227 -6.34 -5.62 -4.37
CA ALA A 227 -5.51 -4.90 -3.41
C ALA A 227 -5.88 -3.42 -3.26
N ASP A 228 -6.70 -2.90 -4.16
CA ASP A 228 -7.25 -1.56 -4.11
C ASP A 228 -8.49 -1.49 -3.25
N PHE A 229 -8.90 -0.29 -2.88
CA PHE A 229 -10.15 -0.07 -2.17
C PHE A 229 -11.34 0.06 -3.12
N LEU A 230 -12.49 -0.47 -2.71
CA LEU A 230 -13.74 -0.35 -3.43
C LEU A 230 -14.23 1.11 -3.37
N ASN A 231 -14.43 1.79 -4.50
CA ASN A 231 -14.86 3.20 -4.53
C ASN A 231 -16.12 3.54 -3.72
N THR A 232 -16.98 2.56 -3.44
CA THR A 232 -18.20 2.72 -2.62
C THR A 232 -18.03 2.29 -1.16
N GLY A 233 -16.80 1.96 -0.76
CA GLY A 233 -16.40 1.50 0.57
C GLY A 233 -16.37 2.59 1.63
N VAL A 234 -16.09 2.18 2.86
CA VAL A 234 -16.09 3.07 4.04
C VAL A 234 -15.08 4.21 3.98
N GLN A 235 -13.97 4.05 3.24
CA GLN A 235 -12.96 5.08 3.01
C GLN A 235 -13.44 6.20 2.07
N GLY A 236 -14.51 5.95 1.32
CA GLY A 236 -15.17 6.92 0.46
C GLY A 236 -14.61 7.01 -0.98
N PRO A 237 -15.32 7.69 -1.88
CA PRO A 237 -15.12 7.58 -3.33
C PRO A 237 -13.93 8.36 -3.90
N ARG A 238 -13.18 9.05 -3.05
CA ARG A 238 -12.06 9.92 -3.45
C ARG A 238 -10.74 9.52 -2.83
N ASP A 239 -10.72 8.47 -2.03
CA ASP A 239 -9.49 7.91 -1.49
C ASP A 239 -8.52 7.54 -2.64
N PRO A 240 -7.21 7.87 -2.53
CA PRO A 240 -6.26 7.63 -3.61
C PRO A 240 -5.99 6.14 -3.85
N PHE A 241 -6.25 5.26 -2.87
CA PHE A 241 -6.06 3.82 -3.01
C PHE A 241 -7.28 3.09 -3.60
N ASN A 242 -8.30 3.83 -4.06
CA ASN A 242 -9.47 3.21 -4.70
C ASN A 242 -9.14 2.56 -6.06
N GLU A 243 -9.86 1.48 -6.41
CA GLU A 243 -9.68 0.66 -7.62
C GLU A 243 -9.96 1.43 -8.93
N PHE A 244 -10.68 2.55 -8.82
CA PHE A 244 -10.84 3.51 -9.89
C PHE A 244 -10.50 4.92 -9.41
N GLY A 245 -9.50 5.52 -10.04
CA GLY A 245 -9.19 6.94 -9.84
C GLY A 245 -10.12 7.86 -10.63
N ASN A 246 -10.24 9.11 -10.19
CA ASN A 246 -10.82 10.18 -11.00
C ASN A 246 -10.15 11.53 -10.71
N GLU A 247 -10.51 12.55 -11.48
CA GLU A 247 -9.99 13.92 -11.36
C GLU A 247 -10.19 14.55 -9.96
N LYS A 248 -11.10 14.01 -9.14
CA LYS A 248 -11.42 14.48 -7.79
C LYS A 248 -10.83 13.60 -6.69
N SER A 249 -10.08 12.55 -7.02
CA SER A 249 -9.34 11.78 -6.03
C SER A 249 -8.42 12.69 -5.21
N PHE A 250 -8.30 12.40 -3.92
CA PHE A 250 -7.46 13.16 -3.02
C PHE A 250 -5.99 13.08 -3.45
N GLN A 251 -5.30 14.21 -3.35
CA GLN A 251 -3.87 14.32 -3.64
C GLN A 251 -3.08 14.32 -2.32
N PHE A 252 -3.52 13.52 -1.36
CA PHE A 252 -2.91 13.33 -0.05
C PHE A 252 -3.27 11.95 0.48
N LEU A 253 -2.43 11.42 1.37
CA LEU A 253 -2.67 10.14 2.06
C LEU A 253 -3.71 10.31 3.17
N THR A 254 -4.72 9.45 3.19
CA THR A 254 -5.69 9.34 4.27
C THR A 254 -5.10 8.53 5.44
N MET A 255 -5.82 8.52 6.57
CA MET A 255 -5.40 7.70 7.71
C MET A 255 -5.44 6.20 7.41
N VAL A 256 -6.34 5.75 6.53
CA VAL A 256 -6.43 4.33 6.17
C VAL A 256 -5.30 3.93 5.22
N ASP A 257 -4.88 4.83 4.33
CA ASP A 257 -3.71 4.63 3.46
C ASP A 257 -2.45 4.39 4.28
N LEU A 258 -2.19 5.27 5.26
CA LEU A 258 -1.05 5.13 6.16
C LEU A 258 -1.16 3.83 6.97
N ALA A 259 -2.35 3.50 7.47
CA ALA A 259 -2.56 2.29 8.25
C ALA A 259 -2.27 1.03 7.44
N GLN A 260 -2.58 1.02 6.14
CA GLN A 260 -2.29 -0.10 5.25
C GLN A 260 -0.80 -0.19 4.91
N ILE A 261 -0.13 0.94 4.63
CA ILE A 261 1.32 0.99 4.46
C ILE A 261 2.04 0.46 5.72
N HIS A 262 1.51 0.80 6.90
CA HIS A 262 2.01 0.29 8.18
C HIS A 262 1.78 -1.20 8.38
N ALA A 263 0.60 -1.70 8.00
CA ALA A 263 0.27 -3.12 8.08
C ALA A 263 1.20 -4.01 7.24
N ILE A 264 1.68 -3.51 6.10
CA ILE A 264 2.64 -4.23 5.25
C ILE A 264 4.09 -4.09 5.68
N GLY A 265 4.35 -3.40 6.81
CA GLY A 265 5.62 -3.39 7.54
C GLY A 265 6.29 -2.02 7.70
N PHE A 266 5.90 -1.00 6.94
CA PHE A 266 6.60 0.29 6.96
C PHE A 266 6.12 1.21 8.08
N HIS A 267 7.02 1.76 8.88
CA HIS A 267 6.71 2.72 9.93
C HIS A 267 6.25 4.04 9.34
N THR A 268 4.98 4.36 9.53
CA THR A 268 4.41 5.65 9.11
C THR A 268 4.30 6.62 10.27
N ILE A 269 4.14 7.91 9.97
CA ILE A 269 3.91 8.97 10.97
C ILE A 269 2.54 8.92 11.66
N ILE A 270 1.82 7.79 11.60
CA ILE A 270 0.55 7.63 12.31
C ILE A 270 0.78 7.84 13.80
N PRO A 271 0.05 8.76 14.47
CA PRO A 271 -0.04 8.75 15.92
C PRO A 271 -0.64 7.41 16.31
N GLY A 272 0.14 6.57 17.00
CA GLY A 272 -0.16 5.15 17.22
C GLY A 272 -1.65 4.91 17.39
N LEU A 273 -2.21 4.06 16.52
CA LEU A 273 -3.60 3.63 16.58
C LEU A 273 -3.84 2.94 17.92
N ALA A 274 -4.13 3.75 18.94
CA ALA A 274 -4.84 3.28 20.10
C ALA A 274 -6.18 2.82 19.56
N VAL A 275 -6.34 1.50 19.41
CA VAL A 275 -7.64 0.85 19.27
C VAL A 275 -8.41 1.16 20.54
N ALA A 276 -8.95 2.38 20.61
CA ALA A 276 -9.88 2.80 21.61
C ALA A 276 -11.19 2.13 21.24
N HIS A 277 -11.50 1.07 21.98
CA HIS A 277 -12.84 0.57 22.26
C HIS A 277 -13.94 1.51 21.75
N ALA A 278 -14.50 1.21 20.58
CA ALA A 278 -15.82 1.68 20.20
C ALA A 278 -16.87 0.93 21.06
N VAL A 279 -16.84 1.18 22.37
CA VAL A 279 -17.97 0.85 23.25
C VAL A 279 -18.62 2.19 23.59
N GLY A 280 -19.60 2.54 22.75
CA GLY A 280 -20.70 3.43 23.08
C GLY A 280 -20.34 4.83 23.56
N HIS A 281 -20.37 5.80 22.66
CA HIS A 281 -21.45 6.79 22.59
C HIS A 281 -21.24 7.59 21.30
N GLY A 282 -22.32 7.82 20.55
CA GLY A 282 -22.27 8.54 19.28
C GLY A 282 -21.64 9.92 19.45
N ALA A 283 -20.50 10.12 18.80
CA ALA A 283 -19.95 11.42 18.47
C ALA A 283 -19.07 11.22 17.21
N ASP A 284 -19.65 11.56 16.08
CA ASP A 284 -19.03 12.11 14.87
C ASP A 284 -17.49 11.91 14.72
N LEU A 285 -17.07 10.86 14.01
CA LEU A 285 -15.70 10.71 13.50
C LEU A 285 -15.51 11.39 12.13
N ALA A 286 -16.18 12.51 11.91
CA ALA A 286 -16.01 13.36 10.74
C ALA A 286 -15.24 14.63 11.11
N SER A 287 -13.94 14.52 11.41
CA SER A 287 -12.96 15.63 11.34
C SER A 287 -11.59 15.22 11.90
N ALA A 288 -10.83 14.44 11.14
CA ALA A 288 -9.37 14.44 11.29
C ALA A 288 -8.80 15.43 10.26
N HIS A 289 -8.30 16.57 10.75
CA HIS A 289 -7.69 17.63 9.95
C HIS A 289 -6.43 17.15 9.21
N PRO A 290 -6.16 17.65 8.00
CA PRO A 290 -4.95 17.35 7.24
C PRO A 290 -3.72 18.00 7.88
N VAL A 291 -2.56 17.36 7.72
CA VAL A 291 -1.27 18.05 7.86
C VAL A 291 -1.10 18.93 6.60
N GLY A 292 -1.64 20.14 6.66
CA GLY A 292 -1.58 21.15 5.59
C GLY A 292 -2.57 22.27 5.88
N GLY A 293 -2.06 23.47 6.18
CA GLY A 293 -2.82 24.57 6.77
C GLY A 293 -3.79 25.32 5.85
N LEU A 294 -4.66 26.08 6.53
CA LEU A 294 -5.63 27.10 6.09
C LEU A 294 -7.02 26.55 5.70
N GLY A 295 -8.02 26.98 6.46
CA GLY A 295 -9.38 26.44 6.46
C GLY A 295 -10.40 27.18 5.62
N LEU A 296 -11.57 26.56 5.47
CA LEU A 296 -12.89 27.15 5.72
C LEU A 296 -13.96 26.04 5.66
N ASP A 297 -14.89 26.07 6.60
CA ASP A 297 -16.04 25.17 6.75
C ASP A 297 -17.03 25.22 5.57
N ALA A 298 -17.69 24.10 5.23
CA ALA A 298 -19.15 24.04 5.07
C ALA A 298 -19.71 22.63 4.71
N GLN A 299 -20.57 22.16 5.62
CA GLN A 299 -21.89 21.53 5.44
C GLN A 299 -22.06 20.23 4.62
N LEU A 300 -22.26 19.16 5.39
CA LEU A 300 -22.96 17.92 5.04
C LEU A 300 -24.44 18.16 4.70
N GLN A 301 -24.89 17.69 3.52
CA GLN A 301 -26.27 17.24 3.32
C GLN A 301 -26.31 15.96 2.46
N SER A 302 -27.00 14.97 3.02
CA SER A 302 -27.32 13.67 2.48
C SER A 302 -28.38 13.79 1.37
N LEU A 303 -28.09 13.21 0.20
CA LEU A 303 -29.11 12.74 -0.74
C LEU A 303 -28.58 11.47 -1.43
N ALA A 304 -29.19 10.34 -1.09
CA ALA A 304 -29.09 9.11 -1.88
C ALA A 304 -29.77 9.34 -3.24
N HIS A 305 -29.18 8.90 -4.36
CA HIS A 305 -29.81 8.52 -5.64
C HIS A 305 -28.74 7.94 -6.63
N PRO A 306 -29.13 7.29 -7.74
CA PRO A 306 -28.68 5.94 -8.10
C PRO A 306 -27.51 5.85 -9.12
N ALA A 307 -26.96 4.63 -9.22
CA ALA A 307 -26.06 4.08 -10.25
C ALA A 307 -25.42 5.10 -11.23
N VAL A 308 -24.18 5.49 -10.93
CA VAL A 308 -23.35 6.34 -11.79
C VAL A 308 -22.56 5.43 -12.74
N LEU A 309 -22.69 5.69 -14.04
CA LEU A 309 -21.81 5.17 -15.09
C LEU A 309 -20.36 5.54 -14.73
N HIS A 310 -19.45 4.57 -14.76
CA HIS A 310 -18.04 4.73 -14.37
C HIS A 310 -17.32 5.72 -15.29
N ASP A 311 -17.18 6.98 -14.84
CA ASP A 311 -16.24 7.98 -15.39
C ASP A 311 -14.83 7.86 -14.74
N GLY A 312 -14.50 6.69 -14.19
CA GLY A 312 -13.19 6.39 -13.59
C GLY A 312 -12.23 5.78 -14.60
N PHE A 313 -10.93 5.93 -14.35
CA PHE A 313 -9.91 5.21 -15.11
C PHE A 313 -9.40 4.00 -14.31
N HIS A 314 -8.97 2.96 -15.02
CA HIS A 314 -8.50 1.71 -14.40
C HIS A 314 -7.13 1.91 -13.77
N LEU A 315 -7.02 1.49 -12.51
CA LEU A 315 -5.79 1.31 -11.77
C LEU A 315 -5.60 -0.21 -11.59
N VAL A 316 -4.38 -0.70 -11.81
CA VAL A 316 -4.05 -2.13 -11.90
C VAL A 316 -2.73 -2.46 -11.21
#